data_AF-A0A1X0DH21-F1
#
_entry.id   AF-A0A1X0DH21-F1
#
_cell.length_a   1.000
_cell.length_b   1.000
_cell.length_c   1.000
_cell.angle_alpha   90.00
_cell.angle_beta   90.00
_cell.angle_gamma   90.00
#
_symmetry.space_group_name_H-M   'P 1'
#
loop_
_entity.id
_entity.type
_entity.pdbx_description
1 polymer ?
#
loop_
_entity_poly.entity_id
_entity_poly.type
_entity_poly.pdbx_seq_one_letter_code
_entity_poly.pdbx_strand_id
1 'polypeptide(L)' 'MPRMVQIRNVPDELVHELKGRAAAHRMSLSDFLLARLGEIAEEPTLNEVVDRLAALPRRNIGVSAAELVGEARSE' A
#
# COMPACT_ATOMS: atom_id res chain seq x y z
N MET A 1 -12.51 13.52 11.99
CA MET A 1 -13.93 13.75 11.60
C MET A 1 -14.28 12.76 10.50
N PRO A 2 -15.36 11.98 10.61
CA PRO A 2 -15.78 11.09 9.53
C PRO A 2 -16.17 11.90 8.29
N ARG A 3 -15.73 11.45 7.11
CA ARG A 3 -16.04 12.06 5.81
C ARG A 3 -16.78 11.02 4.98
N MET A 4 -17.89 11.43 4.37
CA MET A 4 -18.64 10.58 3.46
C MET A 4 -18.05 10.70 2.05
N VAL A 5 -17.81 9.56 1.39
CA VAL A 5 -17.36 9.48 0.01
C VAL A 5 -18.45 8.77 -0.79
N GLN A 6 -18.91 9.39 -1.87
CA GLN A 6 -19.88 8.79 -2.80
C GLN A 6 -19.18 8.45 -4.12
N ILE A 7 -19.27 7.19 -4.53
CA ILE A 7 -18.77 6.71 -5.83
C ILE A 7 -19.94 6.71 -6.81
N ARG A 8 -19.77 7.37 -7.97
CA ARG A 8 -20.82 7.51 -9.01
C ARG A 8 -20.49 6.63 -10.21
N ASN A 9 -21.51 6.33 -11.01
CA ASN A 9 -21.40 5.56 -12.26
C ASN A 9 -20.82 4.15 -12.05
N VAL A 10 -21.17 3.51 -10.94
CA VAL A 10 -20.76 2.13 -10.66
C VAL A 10 -21.68 1.18 -11.44
N PRO A 11 -21.16 0.28 -12.29
CA PRO A 11 -21.98 -0.69 -12.99
C PRO A 11 -22.74 -1.60 -12.02
N ASP A 12 -23.99 -1.94 -12.35
CA ASP A 12 -24.84 -2.77 -11.47
C ASP A 12 -24.25 -4.16 -11.19
N GLU A 13 -23.63 -4.75 -12.21
CA GLU A 13 -22.93 -6.04 -12.10
C GLU A 13 -21.82 -5.99 -11.05
N LEU A 14 -21.06 -4.90 -11.01
CA LEU A 14 -20.00 -4.70 -10.04
C LEU A 14 -20.56 -4.56 -8.62
N VAL A 15 -21.65 -3.80 -8.45
CA VAL A 15 -22.31 -3.68 -7.14
C VAL A 15 -22.83 -5.04 -6.66
N HIS A 16 -23.40 -5.84 -7.57
CA HIS A 16 -23.90 -7.18 -7.25
C HIS A 16 -22.78 -8.08 -6.75
N GLU A 17 -21.66 -8.12 -7.47
CA GLU A 17 -20.49 -8.91 -7.07
C GLU A 17 -19.92 -8.45 -5.72
N LEU A 18 -19.75 -7.14 -5.52
CA LEU A 18 -19.23 -6.58 -4.27
C LEU A 18 -20.16 -6.87 -3.08
N LYS A 19 -21.48 -6.85 -3.27
CA LYS A 19 -22.44 -7.28 -2.23
C LYS A 19 -22.29 -8.76 -1.90
N GLY A 20 -22.11 -9.62 -2.90
CA GLY A 20 -21.86 -11.04 -2.69
C GLY A 20 -20.59 -11.28 -1.86
N ARG A 21 -19.50 -10.58 -2.20
CA ARG A 21 -18.25 -10.64 -1.43
C ARG A 21 -18.44 -10.11 -0.01
N ALA A 22 -19.09 -8.96 0.17
CA ALA A 22 -19.36 -8.39 1.50
C ALA A 22 -20.16 -9.38 2.38
N ALA A 23 -21.19 -10.02 1.83
CA ALA A 23 -21.97 -11.03 2.52
C ALA A 23 -21.14 -12.24 2.94
N ALA A 24 -20.23 -12.73 2.07
CA ALA A 24 -19.31 -13.82 2.39
C ALA A 24 -18.39 -13.48 3.58
N HIS A 25 -18.00 -12.21 3.72
CA HIS A 25 -17.22 -11.70 4.85
C HIS A 25 -18.07 -11.31 6.08
N ARG A 26 -19.40 -11.49 6.04
CA ARG A 26 -20.35 -11.01 7.06
C ARG A 26 -20.22 -9.51 7.35
N MET A 27 -19.93 -8.73 6.31
CA MET A 27 -19.78 -7.28 6.37
C MET A 27 -20.92 -6.60 5.63
N SER A 28 -21.25 -5.36 6.03
CA SER A 28 -22.04 -4.49 5.17
C SER A 28 -21.23 -4.11 3.93
N LEU A 29 -21.89 -3.72 2.84
CA LEU A 29 -21.19 -3.26 1.63
C LEU A 29 -20.27 -2.06 1.93
N SER A 30 -20.72 -1.13 2.78
CA SER A 30 -19.94 0.04 3.17
C SER A 30 -18.69 -0.34 3.95
N ASP A 31 -18.80 -1.26 4.91
CA ASP A 31 -17.66 -1.71 5.71
C ASP A 31 -16.66 -2.49 4.85
N PHE A 32 -17.16 -3.35 3.96
CA PHE A 32 -16.33 -4.10 3.03
C PHE A 32 -15.55 -3.15 2.10
N LEU A 33 -16.21 -2.15 1.53
CA LEU A 33 -15.56 -1.15 0.67
C LEU A 33 -14.55 -0.30 1.45
N LEU A 34 -14.88 0.10 2.68
CA LEU A 34 -13.97 0.86 3.52
C LEU A 34 -12.69 0.07 3.84
N ALA A 35 -12.82 -1.22 4.17
CA ALA A 35 -11.68 -2.10 4.40
C ALA A 35 -10.78 -2.18 3.17
N ARG A 36 -11.35 -2.40 1.97
CA ARG A 36 -10.58 -2.44 0.71
C ARG A 36 -9.92 -1.10 0.38
N LEU A 37 -10.58 0.03 0.66
CA LEU A 37 -9.98 1.35 0.49
C LEU A 37 -8.83 1.58 1.48
N GLY A 38 -8.93 1.04 2.69
CA GLY A 38 -7.85 1.03 3.67
C GLY A 38 -6.62 0.28 3.17
N GLU A 39 -6.80 -0.94 2.66
CA GLU A 39 -5.71 -1.73 2.08
C GLU A 39 -5.00 -0.99 0.94
N ILE A 40 -5.74 -0.30 0.07
CA ILE A 40 -5.16 0.51 -1.02
C ILE A 40 -4.36 1.70 -0.46
N ALA A 41 -4.82 2.32 0.63
CA ALA A 41 -4.14 3.45 1.25
C ALA A 41 -2.92 3.04 2.09
N GLU A 42 -2.85 1.78 2.53
CA GLU A 42 -1.71 1.26 3.28
C GLU A 42 -0.48 1.01 2.40
N GLU A 43 -0.66 0.75 1.11
CA GLU A 43 0.44 0.49 0.17
C GLU A 43 0.99 1.82 -0.39
N PRO A 44 2.18 2.28 0.04
CA PRO A 44 2.76 3.49 -0.51
C PRO A 44 3.13 3.26 -1.96
N THR A 45 2.85 4.26 -2.80
CA THR A 45 3.28 4.25 -4.19
C THR A 45 4.80 4.27 -4.28
N LEU A 46 5.36 3.76 -5.38
CA LEU A 46 6.80 3.76 -5.62
C LEU A 46 7.41 5.17 -5.48
N ASN A 47 6.71 6.20 -5.98
CA ASN A 47 7.17 7.58 -5.88
C ASN A 47 7.23 8.04 -4.43
N GLU A 48 6.22 7.74 -3.61
CA GLU A 48 6.23 8.07 -2.17
C GLU A 48 7.35 7.34 -1.43
N VAL A 49 7.65 6.10 -1.82
CA VAL A 49 8.80 5.36 -1.28
C VAL A 49 10.12 6.04 -1.66
N VAL A 50 10.29 6.40 -2.93
CA VAL A 50 11.51 7.08 -3.42
C VAL A 50 11.70 8.43 -2.74
N ASP A 51 10.64 9.23 -2.62
CA ASP A 51 10.68 10.52 -1.92
C ASP A 51 11.03 10.34 -0.45
N ARG A 52 10.47 9.32 0.21
CA ARG A 52 10.79 8.98 1.59
C ARG A 52 12.26 8.58 1.73
N LEU A 53 12.80 7.76 0.83
CA LEU A 53 14.20 7.37 0.82
C LEU A 53 15.14 8.57 0.59
N ALA A 54 14.76 9.48 -0.32
CA ALA A 54 15.52 10.69 -0.60
C ALA A 54 15.57 11.65 0.61
N ALA A 55 14.49 11.67 1.42
CA ALA A 55 14.41 12.47 2.64
C ALA A 55 15.20 11.90 3.82
N LEU A 56 15.62 10.63 3.78
CA LEU A 56 16.39 10.04 4.87
C LEU A 56 17.80 10.63 4.95
N PRO A 57 18.30 10.94 6.16
CA PRO A 57 19.67 11.41 6.33
C PRO A 57 20.65 10.34 5.87
N ARG A 58 21.59 10.72 5.01
CA ARG A 58 22.67 9.84 4.58
C ARG A 58 23.52 9.46 5.78
N ARG A 59 23.47 8.19 6.18
CA ARG A 59 24.31 7.68 7.26
C ARG A 59 25.67 7.30 6.69
N ASN A 60 26.74 7.89 7.23
CA ASN A 60 28.10 7.45 6.92
C ASN A 60 28.39 6.20 7.74
N ILE A 61 28.57 5.07 7.05
CA ILE A 61 28.76 3.75 7.65
C ILE A 61 30.26 3.40 7.78
N GLY A 62 31.16 4.30 7.38
CA GLY A 62 32.61 4.15 7.51
C GLY A 62 33.27 3.15 6.55
N VAL A 63 32.48 2.26 5.96
CA VAL A 63 32.90 1.26 4.97
C VAL A 63 31.90 1.27 3.82
N SER A 64 32.38 1.22 2.59
CA SER A 64 31.54 1.15 1.40
C SER A 64 30.99 -0.27 1.18
N ALA A 65 29.84 -0.36 0.53
CA ALA A 65 29.28 -1.66 0.13
C ALA A 65 30.22 -2.42 -0.81
N ALA A 66 31.01 -1.71 -1.62
CA ALA A 66 31.97 -2.32 -2.55
C ALA A 66 33.12 -3.02 -1.80
N GLU A 67 33.63 -2.42 -0.72
CA GLU A 67 34.67 -3.03 0.12
C GLU A 67 34.16 -4.33 0.77
N LEU A 68 32.96 -4.30 1.36
CA LEU A 68 32.36 -5.48 1.99
C LEU A 68 32.11 -6.63 0.99
N VAL A 69 31.63 -6.30 -0.22
CA VAL A 69 31.41 -7.31 -1.27
C VAL A 69 32.72 -7.86 -1.80
N GLY A 70 33.78 -7.03 -1.86
CA GLY A 70 35.13 -7.46 -2.23
C GLY A 70 35.73 -8.43 -1.23
N GLU A 71 35.60 -8.14 0.07
CA GLU A 71 36.04 -9.00 1.17
C GLU A 71 35.34 -10.37 1.11
N ALA A 72 34.01 -10.39 1.03
CA ALA A 72 33.23 -11.62 0.98
C ALA A 72 33.49 -12.50 -0.28
N ARG A 73 34.00 -11.92 -1.37
CA ARG A 73 34.37 -12.65 -2.60
C ARG A 73 35.81 -13.17 -2.59
N SER A 74 36.63 -12.67 -1.67
CA SER A 74 38.04 -13.04 -1.54
C SER A 74 38.26 -14.15 -0.51
N GLU A 75 37.19 -14.55 0.19
CA GLU A 75 37.07 -15.75 1.05
C GLU A 75 36.74 -17.00 0.22
#